data_AF-A0A929Y9X0-F1
#
_entry.id   AF-A0A929Y9X0-F1
#
_cell.length_a   1.000
_cell.length_b   1.000
_cell.length_c   1.000
_cell.angle_alpha   90.00
_cell.angle_beta   90.00
_cell.angle_gamma   90.00
#
_symmetry.space_group_name_H-M   'P 1'
#
loop_
_entity.id
_entity.type
_entity.pdbx_description
1 polymer ?
#
loop_
_entity_poly.entity_id
_entity_poly.type
_entity_poly.pdbx_seq_one_letter_code
_entity_poly.pdbx_strand_id
1 'polypeptide(L)'
;MTYTYDLLGNGKKEVFPLSAGDGNYLFGIYENQYAMVLSGEEQVKLKDAFLPFLVPNQYVHFDQKSLCVEQAKRLARPADTDLDVVSNVYNYIIQTVSYDEKKAEEVQAGYLPDPDETLKSRTGICLDYSSLMTAMLRSQKIPTRMEVGFAGEAYHAWISSYVDNIGWVNGVIRFDGVNWELMDPTFAASSGEAELKRFIGDGDNYKLKYIY
;
A
#
# COMPACT_ATOMS: atom_id res chain seq x y z
N MET A 1 8.06 11.93 11.31
CA MET A 1 6.77 11.30 10.98
C MET A 1 6.36 10.47 12.17
N THR A 2 5.09 10.50 12.57
CA THR A 2 4.59 9.68 13.68
C THR A 2 3.55 8.72 13.13
N TYR A 3 3.76 7.43 13.34
CA TYR A 3 2.80 6.39 13.01
C TYR A 3 2.14 5.91 14.30
N THR A 4 0.81 5.92 14.32
CA THR A 4 0.01 5.45 15.44
C THR A 4 -0.78 4.25 14.97
N TYR A 5 -0.69 3.16 15.73
CA TYR A 5 -1.38 1.91 15.46
C TYR A 5 -2.14 1.49 16.70
N ASP A 6 -3.33 0.92 16.51
CA ASP A 6 -4.04 0.24 17.58
C ASP A 6 -3.42 -1.14 17.78
N LEU A 7 -2.95 -1.44 18.98
CA LEU A 7 -2.54 -2.80 19.34
C LEU A 7 -3.79 -3.63 19.60
N LEU A 8 -4.05 -4.62 18.76
CA LEU A 8 -5.32 -5.36 18.78
C LEU A 8 -5.45 -6.27 20.01
N GLY A 9 -4.33 -6.62 20.67
CA GLY A 9 -4.33 -7.37 21.93
C GLY A 9 -4.95 -8.77 21.84
N ASN A 10 -5.17 -9.27 20.62
CA ASN A 10 -5.93 -10.49 20.33
C ASN A 10 -5.07 -11.76 20.32
N GLY A 11 -3.81 -11.66 20.76
CA GLY A 11 -2.83 -12.76 20.79
C GLY A 11 -2.28 -13.15 19.42
N LYS A 12 -2.68 -12.50 18.33
CA LYS A 12 -2.08 -12.70 17.00
C LYS A 12 -0.80 -11.88 16.87
N LYS A 13 0.10 -12.36 16.02
CA LYS A 13 1.32 -11.62 15.69
C LYS A 13 0.95 -10.40 14.85
N GLU A 14 1.38 -9.23 15.29
CA GLU A 14 1.25 -7.97 14.56
C GLU A 14 2.64 -7.53 14.07
N VAL A 15 2.69 -6.90 12.90
CA VAL A 15 3.94 -6.48 12.27
C VAL A 15 3.86 -4.98 12.00
N PHE A 16 4.84 -4.25 12.52
CA PHE A 16 4.99 -2.79 12.35
C PHE A 16 6.34 -2.52 11.68
N PRO A 17 6.40 -2.51 10.33
CA PRO A 17 7.64 -2.28 9.62
C PRO A 17 8.17 -0.87 9.87
N LEU A 18 9.49 -0.73 9.92
CA LEU A 18 10.16 0.56 10.09
C LEU A 18 10.23 1.29 8.74
N SER A 19 9.07 1.73 8.23
CA SER A 19 8.91 2.30 6.89
C SER A 19 9.59 3.66 6.68
N ALA A 20 10.00 4.33 7.77
CA ALA A 20 10.74 5.60 7.70
C ALA A 20 12.23 5.45 7.33
N GLY A 21 12.75 4.22 7.20
CA GLY A 21 14.12 3.96 6.77
C GLY A 21 15.15 3.94 7.89
N ASP A 22 16.37 4.36 7.59
CA ASP A 22 17.41 4.52 8.61
C ASP A 22 17.15 5.74 9.46
N GLY A 23 17.47 5.66 10.75
CA GLY A 23 17.38 6.82 11.63
C GLY A 23 17.14 6.44 13.08
N ASN A 24 16.91 7.47 13.89
CA ASN A 24 16.55 7.28 15.27
C ASN A 24 15.04 7.13 15.41
N TYR A 25 14.60 6.06 16.08
CA TYR A 25 13.20 5.75 16.29
C TYR A 25 12.84 5.89 17.75
N LEU A 26 11.74 6.61 18.01
CA LEU A 26 11.09 6.66 19.31
C LEU A 26 9.85 5.77 19.27
N PHE A 27 9.78 4.82 20.18
CA PHE A 27 8.65 3.92 20.37
C PHE A 27 7.90 4.32 21.63
N GLY A 28 6.57 4.29 21.56
CA GLY A 28 5.70 4.52 22.69
C GLY A 28 4.49 3.59 22.63
N ILE A 29 4.17 2.95 23.74
CA ILE A 29 2.92 2.20 23.93
C ILE A 29 2.05 3.03 24.87
N TYR A 30 0.78 3.18 24.51
CA TYR A 30 -0.16 4.02 25.23
C TYR A 30 -1.42 3.23 25.61
N GLU A 31 -1.94 3.47 26.81
CA GLU A 31 -3.28 3.10 27.21
C GLU A 31 -4.25 4.22 26.79
N ASN A 32 -5.24 3.88 25.97
CA ASN A 32 -6.28 4.78 25.46
C ASN A 32 -5.74 6.08 24.83
N GLN A 33 -4.61 6.02 24.12
CA GLN A 33 -3.92 7.16 23.46
C GLN A 33 -3.40 8.29 24.37
N TYR A 34 -3.75 8.32 25.66
CA TYR A 34 -3.41 9.43 26.56
C TYR A 34 -2.30 9.09 27.56
N ALA A 35 -2.22 7.84 28.03
CA ALA A 35 -1.27 7.45 29.07
C ALA A 35 -0.17 6.56 28.49
N MET A 36 1.06 7.08 28.38
CA MET A 36 2.20 6.28 27.91
C MET A 36 2.59 5.25 28.99
N VAL A 37 2.54 3.98 28.64
CA VAL A 37 2.84 2.86 29.53
C VAL A 37 4.25 2.29 29.32
N LEU A 38 4.80 2.44 28.11
CA LEU A 38 6.16 2.03 27.77
C LEU A 38 6.73 2.97 26.72
N SER A 39 8.03 3.24 26.78
CA SER A 39 8.76 3.88 25.68
C SER A 39 10.15 3.28 25.51
N GLY A 40 10.71 3.48 24.32
CA GLY A 40 12.06 3.08 23.97
C GLY A 40 12.59 3.91 22.81
N GLU A 41 13.89 3.88 22.64
CA GLU A 41 14.59 4.56 21.55
C GLU A 41 15.58 3.58 20.92
N GLU A 42 15.70 3.58 19.60
CA GLU A 42 16.66 2.74 18.88
C GLU A 42 17.20 3.45 17.65
N GLN A 43 18.52 3.39 17.47
CA GLN A 43 19.17 3.83 16.25
C GLN A 43 19.12 2.71 15.21
N VAL A 44 18.24 2.84 14.23
CA VAL A 44 17.97 1.82 13.22
C VAL A 44 18.86 2.03 12.00
N LYS A 45 19.48 0.92 11.57
CA LYS A 45 20.11 0.78 10.27
C LYS A 45 19.52 -0.45 9.58
N LEU A 46 18.75 -0.25 8.53
CA LEU A 46 18.16 -1.32 7.75
C LEU A 46 19.26 -2.05 6.96
N LYS A 47 19.16 -3.38 6.89
CA LYS A 47 20.02 -4.18 6.02
C LYS A 47 19.74 -3.91 4.54
N ASP A 48 18.48 -3.60 4.24
CA ASP A 48 17.97 -3.27 2.92
C ASP A 48 16.74 -2.36 3.10
N ALA A 49 16.73 -1.25 2.36
CA ALA A 49 15.67 -0.24 2.40
C ALA A 49 14.33 -0.75 1.84
N PHE A 50 14.31 -1.87 1.10
CA PHE A 50 13.09 -2.47 0.56
C PHE A 50 12.38 -3.40 1.56
N LEU A 51 13.07 -3.90 2.59
CA LEU A 51 12.50 -4.87 3.53
C LEU A 51 11.16 -4.43 4.16
N PRO A 52 10.98 -3.17 4.59
CA PRO A 52 9.69 -2.72 5.13
C PRO A 52 8.53 -2.87 4.14
N PHE A 53 8.83 -2.81 2.84
CA PHE A 53 7.87 -2.84 1.74
C PHE A 53 7.75 -4.23 1.10
N LEU A 54 8.26 -5.27 1.77
CA LEU A 54 8.18 -6.67 1.35
C LEU A 54 7.46 -7.57 2.37
N VAL A 55 7.07 -7.00 3.51
CA VAL A 55 6.44 -7.69 4.63
C VAL A 55 5.01 -7.19 4.86
N PRO A 56 4.13 -7.99 5.49
CA PRO A 56 2.81 -7.53 5.87
C PRO A 56 2.87 -6.47 6.97
N ASN A 57 1.79 -5.70 7.09
CA ASN A 57 1.49 -4.84 8.22
C ASN A 57 -0.04 -4.82 8.45
N GLN A 58 -0.54 -4.03 9.40
CA GLN A 58 -1.97 -3.97 9.70
C GLN A 58 -2.85 -3.51 8.52
N TYR A 59 -2.35 -2.61 7.66
CA TYR A 59 -3.07 -2.12 6.48
C TYR A 59 -2.87 -3.00 5.25
N VAL A 60 -1.87 -3.88 5.27
CA VAL A 60 -1.51 -4.79 4.16
C VAL A 60 -1.24 -6.17 4.76
N HIS A 61 -2.30 -6.81 5.25
CA HIS A 61 -2.18 -8.10 5.93
C HIS A 61 -2.21 -9.26 4.94
N PHE A 62 -1.18 -10.11 4.97
CA PHE A 62 -1.13 -11.36 4.22
C PHE A 62 -0.15 -12.35 4.85
N ASP A 63 -0.40 -13.64 4.64
CA ASP A 63 0.54 -14.72 4.92
C ASP A 63 0.56 -15.75 3.78
N GLN A 64 1.34 -16.83 3.93
CA GLN A 64 1.48 -17.85 2.87
C GLN A 64 0.19 -18.58 2.51
N LYS A 65 -0.82 -18.57 3.38
CA LYS A 65 -2.13 -19.20 3.22
C LYS A 65 -3.20 -18.22 2.71
N SER A 66 -2.90 -16.93 2.65
CA SER A 66 -3.83 -15.93 2.14
C SER A 66 -4.21 -16.21 0.68
N LEU A 67 -5.49 -16.06 0.36
CA LEU A 67 -6.01 -16.26 -1.00
C LEU A 67 -5.42 -15.26 -1.99
N CYS A 68 -5.19 -14.02 -1.57
CA CYS A 68 -4.51 -13.01 -2.38
C CYS A 68 -3.10 -13.44 -2.78
N VAL A 69 -2.38 -14.16 -1.92
CA VAL A 69 -1.05 -14.69 -2.23
C VAL A 69 -1.13 -15.82 -3.26
N GLU A 70 -2.12 -16.70 -3.16
CA GLU A 70 -2.35 -17.74 -4.17
C GLU A 70 -2.71 -17.11 -5.52
N GLN A 71 -3.62 -16.13 -5.52
CA GLN A 71 -4.04 -15.45 -6.74
C GLN A 71 -2.88 -14.67 -7.38
N ALA A 72 -2.07 -13.97 -6.58
CA ALA A 72 -0.89 -13.27 -7.07
C ALA A 72 0.10 -14.22 -7.75
N LYS A 73 0.34 -15.41 -7.20
CA LYS A 73 1.19 -16.44 -7.85
C LYS A 73 0.64 -16.87 -9.21
N ARG A 74 -0.68 -16.98 -9.35
CA ARG A 74 -1.32 -17.33 -10.64
C ARG A 74 -1.12 -16.22 -11.67
N LEU A 75 -1.25 -14.97 -11.26
CA LEU A 75 -1.08 -13.78 -12.12
C LEU A 75 0.39 -13.50 -12.47
N ALA A 76 1.32 -13.91 -11.61
CA ALA A 76 2.75 -13.81 -11.86
C ALA A 76 3.31 -14.95 -12.74
N ARG A 77 2.64 -16.10 -12.80
CA ARG A 77 3.12 -17.25 -13.58
C ARG A 77 3.42 -16.97 -15.07
N PRO A 78 2.61 -16.19 -15.81
CA PRO A 78 2.89 -15.89 -17.21
C PRO A 78 3.78 -14.63 -17.40
N ALA A 79 4.23 -13.99 -16.32
CA ALA A 79 5.00 -12.76 -16.39
C ALA A 79 6.50 -13.05 -16.62
N ASP A 80 7.13 -12.23 -17.47
CA ASP A 80 8.57 -12.29 -17.71
C ASP A 80 9.32 -11.29 -16.81
N THR A 81 8.65 -10.21 -16.40
CA THR A 81 9.21 -9.12 -15.61
C THR A 81 8.32 -8.76 -14.42
N ASP A 82 8.90 -8.08 -13.41
CA ASP A 82 8.13 -7.48 -12.31
C ASP A 82 7.03 -6.54 -12.82
N LEU A 83 7.29 -5.89 -13.96
CA LEU A 83 6.31 -5.01 -14.58
C LEU A 83 5.09 -5.75 -15.10
N ASP A 84 5.30 -6.90 -15.73
CA ASP A 84 4.20 -7.76 -16.19
C ASP A 84 3.37 -8.25 -14.99
N VAL A 85 4.02 -8.56 -13.87
CA VAL A 85 3.31 -8.92 -12.62
C VAL A 85 2.45 -7.76 -12.14
N VAL A 86 3.01 -6.55 -12.07
CA VAL A 86 2.29 -5.33 -11.67
C VAL A 86 1.08 -5.10 -12.58
N SER A 87 1.26 -5.16 -13.90
CA SER A 87 0.19 -4.99 -14.87
C SER A 87 -0.88 -6.09 -14.78
N ASN A 88 -0.49 -7.35 -14.62
CA ASN A 88 -1.44 -8.47 -14.48
C ASN A 88 -2.29 -8.36 -13.22
N VAL A 89 -1.67 -7.99 -12.09
CA VAL A 89 -2.36 -7.78 -10.82
C VAL A 89 -3.31 -6.59 -10.91
N TYR A 90 -2.86 -5.46 -11.46
CA TYR A 90 -3.70 -4.29 -11.69
C TYR A 90 -4.92 -4.65 -12.52
N ASN A 91 -4.70 -5.21 -13.71
CA ASN A 91 -5.77 -5.54 -14.66
C ASN A 91 -6.79 -6.50 -14.04
N TYR A 92 -6.32 -7.49 -13.28
CA TYR A 92 -7.20 -8.39 -12.55
C TYR A 92 -8.09 -7.65 -11.55
N ILE A 93 -7.51 -6.77 -10.72
CA ILE A 93 -8.25 -6.04 -9.69
C ILE A 93 -9.30 -5.12 -10.33
N ILE A 94 -8.93 -4.29 -11.31
CA ILE A 94 -9.90 -3.35 -11.93
C ILE A 94 -11.02 -4.05 -12.71
N GLN A 95 -10.80 -5.28 -13.19
CA GLN A 95 -11.82 -6.06 -13.90
C GLN A 95 -12.72 -6.86 -12.96
N THR A 96 -12.27 -7.14 -11.73
CA THR A 96 -12.97 -8.06 -10.83
C THR A 96 -13.49 -7.41 -9.57
N VAL A 97 -12.96 -6.28 -9.14
CA VAL A 97 -13.40 -5.54 -7.96
C VAL A 97 -14.18 -4.31 -8.40
N SER A 98 -15.36 -4.12 -7.82
CA SER A 98 -16.20 -2.93 -8.02
C SER A 98 -16.02 -1.95 -6.86
N TYR A 99 -16.21 -0.65 -7.12
CA TYR A 99 -16.10 0.36 -6.07
C TYR A 99 -17.37 0.38 -5.20
N ASP A 100 -17.20 0.40 -3.88
CA ASP A 100 -18.28 0.41 -2.90
C ASP A 100 -18.55 1.82 -2.39
N GLU A 101 -19.37 2.58 -3.12
CA GLU A 101 -19.72 3.97 -2.77
C GLU A 101 -20.36 4.07 -1.38
N LYS A 102 -21.23 3.12 -1.04
CA LYS A 102 -21.91 3.12 0.25
C LYS A 102 -20.90 2.93 1.39
N LYS A 103 -19.98 1.97 1.25
CA LYS A 103 -18.90 1.80 2.21
C LYS A 103 -18.00 3.03 2.28
N ALA A 104 -17.75 3.72 1.17
CA ALA A 104 -16.96 4.95 1.16
C ALA A 104 -17.62 6.07 1.99
N GLU A 105 -18.95 6.17 1.96
CA GLU A 105 -19.71 7.13 2.76
C GLU A 105 -19.81 6.74 4.25
N GLU A 106 -19.89 5.44 4.55
CA GLU A 106 -20.16 4.93 5.90
C GLU A 106 -18.91 4.58 6.71
N VAL A 107 -17.74 4.44 6.07
CA VAL A 107 -16.49 3.99 6.71
C VAL A 107 -16.11 4.89 7.87
N GLN A 108 -15.83 4.27 9.03
CA GLN A 108 -15.46 4.96 10.25
C GLN A 108 -13.93 4.99 10.44
N ALA A 109 -13.48 5.92 11.28
CA ALA A 109 -12.09 5.93 11.73
C ALA A 109 -11.72 4.59 12.40
N GLY A 110 -10.50 4.11 12.13
CA GLY A 110 -10.02 2.80 12.62
C GLY A 110 -10.33 1.62 11.69
N TYR A 111 -10.95 1.85 10.53
CA TYR A 111 -11.11 0.80 9.52
C TYR A 111 -9.76 0.25 9.04
N LEU A 112 -9.60 -1.07 9.11
CA LEU A 112 -8.47 -1.82 8.56
C LEU A 112 -8.96 -2.68 7.39
N PRO A 113 -8.32 -2.61 6.22
CA PRO A 113 -8.69 -3.42 5.06
C PRO A 113 -8.25 -4.88 5.23
N ASP A 114 -8.98 -5.81 4.61
CA ASP A 114 -8.62 -7.23 4.55
C ASP A 114 -8.50 -7.65 3.07
N PRO A 115 -7.26 -7.86 2.56
CA PRO A 115 -7.03 -8.29 1.18
C PRO A 115 -7.82 -9.53 0.75
N ASP A 116 -7.92 -10.54 1.61
CA ASP A 116 -8.63 -11.78 1.25
C ASP A 116 -10.13 -11.54 1.19
N GLU A 117 -10.68 -10.65 2.01
CA GLU A 117 -12.09 -10.30 1.95
C GLU A 117 -12.42 -9.44 0.73
N THR A 118 -11.57 -8.47 0.37
CA THR A 118 -11.74 -7.71 -0.87
C THR A 118 -11.69 -8.64 -2.09
N LEU A 119 -10.77 -9.61 -2.09
CA LEU A 119 -10.67 -10.59 -3.17
C LEU A 119 -11.92 -11.48 -3.29
N LYS A 120 -12.51 -11.89 -2.16
CA LYS A 120 -13.72 -12.73 -2.13
C LYS A 120 -14.97 -11.95 -2.52
N SER A 121 -15.18 -10.81 -1.86
CA SER A 121 -16.38 -9.99 -1.99
C SER A 121 -16.42 -9.24 -3.32
N ARG A 122 -15.25 -9.02 -3.95
CA ARG A 122 -15.11 -8.28 -5.21
C ARG A 122 -15.66 -6.86 -5.11
N THR A 123 -15.62 -6.29 -3.92
CA THR A 123 -16.07 -4.91 -3.66
C THR A 123 -15.16 -4.27 -2.62
N GLY A 124 -14.98 -2.96 -2.70
CA GLY A 124 -14.17 -2.22 -1.74
C GLY A 124 -14.01 -0.75 -2.09
N ILE A 125 -13.28 -0.03 -1.24
CA ILE A 125 -12.93 1.38 -1.42
C ILE A 125 -11.43 1.54 -1.72
N CYS A 126 -10.94 2.76 -1.97
CA CYS A 126 -9.54 3.01 -2.32
C CYS A 126 -8.52 2.31 -1.38
N LEU A 127 -8.82 2.25 -0.08
CA LEU A 127 -8.00 1.56 0.92
C LEU A 127 -7.93 0.03 0.69
N ASP A 128 -9.05 -0.58 0.33
CA ASP A 128 -9.17 -2.02 0.07
C ASP A 128 -8.42 -2.42 -1.20
N TYR A 129 -8.54 -1.63 -2.26
CA TYR A 129 -7.82 -1.86 -3.51
C TYR A 129 -6.31 -1.74 -3.31
N SER A 130 -5.88 -0.67 -2.64
CA SER A 130 -4.47 -0.43 -2.36
C SER A 130 -3.89 -1.53 -1.46
N SER A 131 -4.64 -1.96 -0.46
CA SER A 131 -4.25 -3.05 0.43
C SER A 131 -4.13 -4.39 -0.33
N LEU A 132 -5.15 -4.75 -1.11
CA LEU A 132 -5.18 -5.97 -1.88
C LEU A 132 -4.01 -6.04 -2.87
N MET A 133 -3.81 -4.99 -3.67
CA MET A 133 -2.73 -4.98 -4.63
C MET A 133 -1.36 -5.01 -3.95
N THR A 134 -1.17 -4.22 -2.90
CA THR A 134 0.10 -4.21 -2.17
C THR A 134 0.40 -5.60 -1.59
N ALA A 135 -0.60 -6.28 -1.00
CA ALA A 135 -0.44 -7.64 -0.50
C ALA A 135 -0.06 -8.62 -1.61
N MET A 136 -0.73 -8.54 -2.77
CA MET A 136 -0.41 -9.36 -3.93
C MET A 136 1.03 -9.13 -4.41
N LEU A 137 1.45 -7.88 -4.61
CA LEU A 137 2.80 -7.57 -5.12
C LEU A 137 3.92 -7.92 -4.13
N ARG A 138 3.75 -7.55 -2.85
CA ARG A 138 4.71 -7.92 -1.79
C ARG A 138 4.89 -9.42 -1.69
N SER A 139 3.80 -10.18 -1.87
CA SER A 139 3.86 -11.64 -1.84
C SER A 139 4.69 -12.25 -2.99
N GLN A 140 4.81 -11.52 -4.11
CA GLN A 140 5.66 -11.86 -5.26
C GLN A 140 7.06 -11.23 -5.18
N LYS A 141 7.44 -10.67 -4.02
CA LYS A 141 8.75 -10.04 -3.77
C LYS A 141 9.00 -8.74 -4.53
N ILE A 142 7.93 -8.08 -4.98
CA ILE A 142 7.99 -6.74 -5.55
C ILE A 142 7.82 -5.74 -4.40
N PRO A 143 8.82 -4.88 -4.11
CA PRO A 143 8.66 -3.88 -3.05
C PRO A 143 7.58 -2.88 -3.43
N THR A 144 6.50 -2.82 -2.64
CA THR A 144 5.36 -1.94 -2.91
C THR A 144 5.01 -1.18 -1.66
N ARG A 145 4.89 0.15 -1.78
CA ARG A 145 4.38 1.07 -0.76
C ARG A 145 2.87 1.20 -0.93
N MET A 146 2.14 1.07 0.17
CA MET A 146 0.77 1.55 0.26
C MET A 146 0.82 2.96 0.85
N GLU A 147 0.43 3.94 0.06
CA GLU A 147 0.53 5.34 0.39
C GLU A 147 -0.87 5.88 0.70
N VAL A 148 -0.98 6.65 1.77
CA VAL A 148 -2.25 7.21 2.22
C VAL A 148 -2.08 8.70 2.47
N GLY A 149 -3.04 9.49 2.02
CA GLY A 149 -3.00 10.93 2.10
C GLY A 149 -4.28 11.58 1.60
N PHE A 150 -4.15 12.75 1.00
CA PHE A 150 -5.27 13.48 0.42
C PHE A 150 -5.11 13.59 -1.08
N ALA A 151 -6.22 13.48 -1.81
CA ALA A 151 -6.40 13.79 -3.23
C ALA A 151 -7.42 14.93 -3.34
N GLY A 152 -6.94 16.16 -3.52
CA GLY A 152 -7.72 17.36 -3.25
C GLY A 152 -8.06 17.45 -1.76
N GLU A 153 -9.35 17.47 -1.45
CA GLU A 153 -9.86 17.40 -0.07
C GLU A 153 -10.24 15.98 0.38
N ALA A 154 -10.30 15.02 -0.56
CA ALA A 154 -10.70 13.65 -0.26
C ALA A 154 -9.54 12.85 0.32
N TYR A 155 -9.79 12.06 1.37
CA TYR A 155 -8.81 11.10 1.86
C TYR A 155 -8.70 9.93 0.88
N HIS A 156 -7.48 9.57 0.49
CA HIS A 156 -7.24 8.60 -0.57
C HIS A 156 -6.05 7.70 -0.26
N ALA A 157 -6.07 6.51 -0.84
CA ALA A 157 -4.97 5.56 -0.81
C ALA A 157 -4.56 5.19 -2.24
N TRP A 158 -3.27 5.10 -2.47
CA TRP A 158 -2.66 4.70 -3.74
C TRP A 158 -1.42 3.84 -3.46
N ILE A 159 -0.75 3.38 -4.52
CA ILE A 159 0.42 2.53 -4.40
C ILE A 159 1.58 3.01 -5.26
N SER A 160 2.79 2.72 -4.79
CA SER A 160 4.04 2.95 -5.51
C SER A 160 4.85 1.66 -5.45
N SER A 161 5.34 1.17 -6.58
CA SER A 161 6.08 -0.12 -6.65
C SER A 161 7.47 0.07 -7.22
N TYR A 162 8.43 -0.63 -6.66
CA TYR A 162 9.79 -0.70 -7.20
C TYR A 162 9.85 -1.84 -8.22
N VAL A 163 10.24 -1.51 -9.45
CA VAL A 163 10.37 -2.46 -10.54
C VAL A 163 11.86 -2.56 -10.89
N ASP A 164 12.38 -3.78 -10.98
CA ASP A 164 13.79 -3.99 -11.29
C ASP A 164 14.18 -3.33 -12.63
N ASN A 165 15.38 -2.75 -12.69
CA ASN A 165 15.90 -1.95 -13.81
C ASN A 165 15.12 -0.68 -14.19
N ILE A 166 14.01 -0.36 -13.51
CA ILE A 166 13.23 0.87 -13.71
C ILE A 166 13.36 1.80 -12.49
N GLY A 167 13.22 1.25 -11.28
CA GLY A 167 13.12 2.02 -10.05
C GLY A 167 11.68 2.15 -9.54
N TRP A 168 11.41 3.18 -8.75
CA TRP A 168 10.07 3.43 -8.21
C TRP A 168 9.12 3.97 -9.27
N VAL A 169 8.12 3.18 -9.62
CA VAL A 169 6.94 3.62 -10.37
C VAL A 169 5.93 4.14 -9.35
N ASN A 170 5.83 5.45 -9.21
CA ASN A 170 4.98 6.09 -8.18
C ASN A 170 3.55 6.29 -8.66
N GLY A 171 2.54 6.04 -7.82
CA GLY A 171 1.15 6.24 -8.24
C GLY A 171 0.73 5.31 -9.37
N VAL A 172 1.21 4.06 -9.35
CA VAL A 172 0.91 3.00 -10.35
C VAL A 172 -0.59 2.90 -10.61
N ILE A 173 -1.40 3.22 -9.60
CA ILE A 173 -2.84 3.18 -9.67
C ILE A 173 -3.41 4.44 -9.05
N ARG A 174 -4.25 5.12 -9.82
CA ARG A 174 -5.04 6.28 -9.39
C ARG A 174 -6.52 5.98 -9.57
N PHE A 175 -7.35 6.27 -8.58
CA PHE A 175 -8.81 6.28 -8.73
C PHE A 175 -9.31 7.72 -8.60
N ASP A 176 -9.89 8.27 -9.66
CA ASP A 176 -10.40 9.65 -9.68
C ASP A 176 -11.81 9.80 -9.07
N GLY A 177 -12.39 8.71 -8.56
CA GLY A 177 -13.78 8.64 -8.11
C GLY A 177 -14.71 7.93 -9.12
N VAL A 178 -14.25 7.66 -10.34
CA VAL A 178 -15.03 6.96 -11.38
C VAL A 178 -14.20 5.91 -12.13
N ASN A 179 -12.95 6.23 -12.47
CA ASN A 179 -12.05 5.39 -13.25
C ASN A 179 -10.76 5.09 -12.49
N TRP A 180 -10.27 3.86 -12.66
CA TRP A 180 -8.92 3.50 -12.29
C TRP A 180 -7.98 3.81 -13.46
N GLU A 181 -6.98 4.66 -13.25
CA GLU A 181 -5.90 4.92 -14.20
C GLU A 181 -4.66 4.14 -13.75
N LEU A 182 -4.13 3.30 -14.64
CA LEU A 182 -2.79 2.74 -14.51
C LEU A 182 -1.81 3.79 -15.02
N MET A 183 -0.83 4.18 -14.22
CA MET A 183 0.31 4.90 -14.79
C MET A 183 1.08 3.91 -15.66
N ASP A 184 1.17 4.19 -16.98
CA ASP A 184 1.97 3.39 -17.90
C ASP A 184 3.40 3.33 -17.35
N PRO A 185 3.90 2.15 -16.97
CA PRO A 185 5.19 2.05 -16.33
C PRO A 185 6.37 2.30 -17.28
N THR A 186 6.17 2.14 -18.60
CA THR A 186 7.14 2.50 -19.63
C THR A 186 7.24 4.01 -19.75
N PHE A 187 6.08 4.69 -19.72
CA PHE A 187 6.02 6.14 -19.64
C PHE A 187 6.66 6.66 -18.34
N ALA A 188 6.42 6.01 -17.20
CA ALA A 188 7.06 6.33 -15.93
C ALA A 188 8.59 6.14 -15.95
N ALA A 189 9.08 5.09 -16.62
CA ALA A 189 10.49 4.77 -16.73
C ALA A 189 11.25 5.71 -17.68
N SER A 190 10.60 6.19 -18.73
CA SER A 190 11.19 7.09 -19.73
C SER A 190 11.02 8.58 -19.39
N SER A 191 10.08 8.91 -18.51
CA SER A 191 9.75 10.29 -18.15
C SER A 191 10.61 10.77 -16.98
N GLY A 192 11.13 12.00 -17.07
CA GLY A 192 11.82 12.62 -15.93
C GLY A 192 10.87 12.91 -14.77
N GLU A 193 11.41 13.15 -13.56
CA GLU A 193 10.63 13.45 -12.34
C GLU A 193 9.60 14.60 -12.54
N ALA A 194 9.91 15.54 -13.43
CA ALA A 194 9.03 16.67 -13.78
C ALA A 194 7.84 16.28 -14.69
N GLU A 195 8.00 15.31 -15.59
CA GLU A 195 6.91 14.79 -16.45
C GLU A 195 6.01 13.84 -15.67
N LEU A 196 6.59 13.04 -14.77
CA LEU A 196 5.85 12.29 -13.74
C LEU A 196 4.98 13.22 -12.89
N LYS A 197 5.54 14.35 -12.41
CA LYS A 197 4.79 15.37 -11.65
C LYS A 197 3.63 15.98 -12.44
N ARG A 198 3.81 16.22 -13.75
CA ARG A 198 2.74 16.74 -14.63
C ARG A 198 1.64 15.72 -14.91
N PHE A 199 1.99 14.45 -15.14
CA PHE A 199 1.01 13.37 -15.34
C PHE A 199 0.18 13.10 -14.09
N ILE A 200 0.83 13.15 -12.92
CA ILE A 200 0.16 13.08 -11.60
C ILE A 200 -0.73 14.32 -11.34
N GLY A 201 -0.61 15.37 -12.16
CA GLY A 201 -1.33 16.63 -12.03
C GLY A 201 -0.68 17.53 -11.00
N ASP A 202 0.39 18.22 -11.40
CA ASP A 202 1.13 19.28 -10.69
C ASP A 202 1.39 19.07 -9.17
N GLY A 203 1.30 17.87 -8.61
CA GLY A 203 1.62 17.58 -7.20
C GLY A 203 0.84 18.36 -6.12
N ASP A 204 0.07 19.38 -6.49
CA ASP A 204 -0.65 20.27 -5.57
C ASP A 204 -1.95 19.65 -5.03
N ASN A 205 -2.47 18.63 -5.73
CA ASN A 205 -3.66 17.91 -5.31
C ASN A 205 -3.35 16.73 -4.38
N TYR A 206 -2.16 16.14 -4.41
CA TYR A 206 -1.87 14.95 -3.59
C TYR A 206 -0.94 15.25 -2.42
N LYS A 207 -1.44 15.07 -1.20
CA LYS A 207 -0.67 15.29 0.04
C LYS A 207 -0.47 13.97 0.76
N LEU A 208 0.71 13.38 0.59
CA LEU A 208 1.12 12.16 1.28
C LEU A 208 1.11 12.37 2.80
N LYS A 209 0.47 11.47 3.54
CA LYS A 209 0.43 11.46 5.00
C LYS A 209 1.19 10.28 5.59
N TYR A 210 1.03 9.09 5.03
CA TYR A 210 1.63 7.85 5.53
C TYR A 210 2.13 6.96 4.41
N ILE A 211 3.22 6.24 4.67
CA ILE A 211 3.73 5.16 3.83
C ILE A 211 3.74 3.86 4.66
N TYR A 212 2.95 2.89 4.21
CA TYR A 212 2.84 1.55 4.78
C TYR A 212 3.48 0.52 3.86
#